data_AF-A0A317U1U4-F1
#
_entry.id   AF-A0A317U1U4-F1
#
_cell.length_a   1.000
_cell.length_b   1.000
_cell.length_c   1.000
_cell.angle_alpha   90.00
_cell.angle_beta   90.00
_cell.angle_gamma   90.00
#
_symmetry.space_group_name_H-M   'P 1'
#
loop_
_entity.id
_entity.type
_entity.pdbx_description
1 polymer ?
#
loop_
_entity_poly.entity_id
_entity_poly.type
_entity_poly.pdbx_seq_one_letter_code
_entity_poly.pdbx_strand_id
1 'polypeptide(L)'
;MVELSAPQSTIMSHSDLAQEKLKIVQQAKMDEERFMQELFIFLQNRRASILEQQFDLKTPLTELAKDCGYQDLPTALNNAKNARGQKPLVQALQDQDFSVARALLDSGADYDAQAIEEYDIAINSKRGQEALQQQIITPPEAYTPSAPDKLHPVKEFGLVLGIVMTSQDGISSQRAHVGPTYQLMTDTVKEYSQSGSKEPAKEDFKQISDAFAFANKTANFQHSTPEGSPEAGDALCKRIQTGDVTSVPINCKGHAMGLAFMPVEGNPDKTYLVFTNRGVGAAGKYGTQIYEIDNKNITPDFINNVMSGHDNGKSHAQIMESIKQVTQGKDPVCTIDQKPQKYDNCTIANTRANIHGILLCQEANRKGGFEHVNQEVRDEVKQRYKDFTSDMRDKKIQQLEKALENDPENQDLKALAKGYLEKTNSKSSDRLSAAVAEESQQSINMNKP
;
A
#
# COMPACT_ATOMS: atom_id res chain seq x y z
N MET A 1 13.63 -71.05 -26.77
CA MET A 1 14.38 -69.87 -26.26
C MET A 1 13.35 -68.80 -25.96
N VAL A 2 13.27 -68.36 -24.71
CA VAL A 2 12.40 -67.26 -24.30
C VAL A 2 13.23 -65.98 -24.40
N GLU A 3 12.78 -65.01 -25.20
CA GLU A 3 13.36 -63.68 -25.24
C GLU A 3 13.05 -62.95 -23.93
N LEU A 4 14.10 -62.58 -23.21
CA LEU A 4 14.03 -61.68 -22.06
C LEU A 4 14.09 -60.23 -22.56
N SER A 5 12.97 -59.52 -22.53
CA SER A 5 12.93 -58.06 -22.73
C SER A 5 13.32 -57.34 -21.44
N ALA A 6 14.35 -56.49 -21.50
CA ALA A 6 14.77 -55.64 -20.39
C ALA A 6 13.73 -54.56 -20.07
N PRO A 7 13.56 -54.16 -18.79
CA PRO A 7 12.60 -53.12 -18.41
C PRO A 7 13.05 -51.76 -18.97
N GLN A 8 12.12 -51.05 -19.61
CA GLN A 8 12.35 -49.67 -20.05
C GLN A 8 12.65 -48.80 -18.82
N SER A 9 13.85 -48.24 -18.79
CA SER A 9 14.28 -47.28 -17.79
C SER A 9 13.57 -45.95 -18.03
N THR A 10 12.58 -45.63 -17.20
CA THR A 10 11.93 -44.31 -17.13
C THR A 10 12.84 -43.33 -16.38
N ILE A 11 13.95 -42.94 -17.01
CA ILE A 11 14.72 -41.77 -16.54
C ILE A 11 14.02 -40.54 -17.09
N MET A 12 13.21 -39.89 -16.24
CA MET A 12 12.59 -38.61 -16.57
C MET A 12 13.68 -37.56 -16.85
N SER A 13 13.51 -36.80 -17.94
CA SER A 13 14.47 -35.75 -18.27
C SER A 13 14.39 -34.60 -17.25
N HIS A 14 15.46 -33.82 -17.11
CA HIS A 14 15.46 -32.63 -16.26
C HIS A 14 14.35 -31.63 -16.64
N SER A 15 13.96 -31.57 -17.93
CA SER A 15 12.83 -30.76 -18.39
C SER A 15 11.47 -31.30 -17.93
N ASP A 16 11.29 -32.62 -17.88
CA ASP A 16 10.03 -33.23 -17.42
C ASP A 16 9.84 -33.01 -15.91
N LEU A 17 10.93 -33.17 -15.14
CA LEU A 17 10.94 -32.87 -13.71
C LEU A 17 10.67 -31.39 -13.41
N ALA A 18 11.17 -30.47 -14.25
CA ALA A 18 10.91 -29.04 -14.10
C ALA A 18 9.44 -28.68 -14.44
N GLN A 19 8.86 -29.29 -15.48
CA GLN A 19 7.46 -29.10 -15.84
C GLN A 19 6.50 -29.69 -14.80
N GLU A 20 6.81 -30.85 -14.24
CA GLU A 20 6.03 -31.46 -13.16
C GLU A 20 6.06 -30.60 -11.89
N LYS A 21 7.23 -30.11 -11.48
CA LYS A 21 7.36 -29.15 -10.38
C LYS A 21 6.54 -27.88 -10.62
N LEU A 22 6.55 -27.35 -11.84
CA LEU A 22 5.76 -26.16 -12.19
C LEU A 22 4.26 -26.42 -12.07
N LYS A 23 3.78 -27.59 -12.54
CA LYS A 23 2.37 -27.99 -12.41
C LYS A 23 1.95 -28.12 -10.94
N ILE A 24 2.80 -28.73 -10.10
CA ILE A 24 2.54 -28.87 -8.67
C ILE A 24 2.42 -27.49 -8.01
N VAL A 25 3.34 -26.56 -8.31
CA VAL A 25 3.30 -25.19 -7.77
C VAL A 25 2.06 -24.43 -8.26
N GLN A 26 1.68 -24.59 -9.53
CA GLN A 26 0.48 -23.97 -10.08
C GLN A 26 -0.80 -24.53 -9.44
N GLN A 27 -0.87 -25.84 -9.24
CA GLN A 27 -2.00 -26.49 -8.58
C GLN A 27 -2.14 -26.00 -7.14
N ALA A 28 -1.05 -26.00 -6.36
CA ALA A 28 -1.07 -25.49 -4.99
C ALA A 28 -1.57 -24.05 -4.90
N LYS A 29 -1.16 -23.18 -5.85
CA LYS A 29 -1.65 -21.80 -5.91
C LYS A 29 -3.15 -21.70 -6.25
N MET A 30 -3.65 -22.55 -7.16
CA MET A 30 -5.07 -22.60 -7.47
C MET A 30 -5.89 -23.08 -6.26
N ASP A 31 -5.37 -24.05 -5.52
CA ASP A 31 -6.02 -24.56 -4.31
C ASP A 31 -6.03 -23.52 -3.17
N GLU A 32 -4.94 -22.76 -2.99
CA GLU A 32 -4.88 -21.60 -2.09
C GLU A 32 -5.96 -20.55 -2.42
N GLU A 33 -6.05 -20.15 -3.70
CA GLU A 33 -7.01 -19.15 -4.16
C GLU A 33 -8.45 -19.66 -4.07
N ARG A 34 -8.68 -20.94 -4.38
CA ARG A 34 -9.98 -21.60 -4.24
C ARG A 34 -10.42 -21.65 -2.78
N PHE A 35 -9.55 -22.10 -1.87
CA PHE A 35 -9.84 -22.12 -0.44
C PHE A 35 -10.24 -20.73 0.06
N MET A 36 -9.48 -19.69 -0.31
CA MET A 36 -9.78 -18.31 0.07
C MET A 36 -11.16 -17.86 -0.44
N GLN A 37 -11.49 -18.13 -1.70
CA GLN A 37 -12.78 -17.72 -2.28
C GLN A 37 -13.95 -18.44 -1.59
N GLU A 38 -13.88 -19.77 -1.47
CA GLU A 38 -14.95 -20.56 -0.86
C GLU A 38 -15.12 -20.26 0.62
N LEU A 39 -14.02 -20.02 1.35
CA LEU A 39 -14.05 -19.60 2.76
C LEU A 39 -14.84 -18.29 2.94
N PHE A 40 -14.53 -17.25 2.16
CA PHE A 40 -15.21 -15.96 2.31
C PHE A 40 -16.66 -16.00 1.80
N ILE A 41 -16.97 -16.79 0.76
CA ILE A 41 -18.35 -17.03 0.32
C ILE A 41 -19.15 -17.72 1.43
N PHE A 42 -18.57 -18.76 2.05
CA PHE A 42 -19.20 -19.47 3.16
C PHE A 42 -19.49 -18.52 4.32
N LEU A 43 -18.50 -17.73 4.76
CA LEU A 43 -18.65 -16.79 5.87
C LEU A 43 -19.67 -15.67 5.56
N GLN A 44 -19.73 -15.19 4.30
CA GLN A 44 -20.72 -14.19 3.86
C GLN A 44 -22.14 -14.75 3.85
N ASN A 45 -22.35 -15.93 3.26
CA ASN A 45 -23.67 -16.58 3.19
C ASN A 45 -24.25 -16.83 4.59
N ARG A 46 -23.39 -17.20 5.54
CA ARG A 46 -23.80 -17.43 6.93
C ARG A 46 -24.27 -16.15 7.64
N ARG A 47 -23.65 -15.00 7.37
CA ARG A 47 -24.10 -13.71 7.93
C ARG A 47 -25.46 -13.28 7.42
N ALA A 48 -25.78 -13.60 6.17
CA ALA A 48 -27.10 -13.33 5.60
C ALA A 48 -28.19 -14.24 6.18
N SER A 49 -27.80 -15.39 6.75
CA SER A 49 -28.70 -16.35 7.40
C SER A 49 -28.96 -15.93 8.85
N ILE A 50 -30.08 -15.24 9.10
CA ILE A 50 -30.53 -14.77 10.43
C ILE A 50 -30.81 -15.93 11.42
N LEU A 51 -30.77 -17.19 10.97
CA LEU A 51 -31.28 -18.35 11.70
C LEU A 51 -30.23 -19.20 12.44
N GLU A 52 -28.96 -18.80 12.48
CA GLU A 52 -27.89 -19.75 12.84
C GLU A 52 -27.17 -19.43 14.15
N GLN A 53 -27.78 -19.82 15.27
CA GLN A 53 -27.12 -19.82 16.58
C GLN A 53 -26.59 -21.20 17.02
N GLN A 54 -26.63 -22.25 16.17
CA GLN A 54 -26.34 -23.62 16.65
C GLN A 54 -25.60 -24.58 15.69
N PHE A 55 -24.92 -24.11 14.64
CA PHE A 55 -24.11 -25.00 13.79
C PHE A 55 -22.60 -24.86 14.07
N ASP A 56 -21.94 -26.01 14.22
CA ASP A 56 -20.48 -26.10 14.30
C ASP A 56 -19.85 -25.62 12.99
N LEU A 57 -19.20 -24.45 13.02
CA LEU A 57 -18.48 -23.87 11.88
C LEU A 57 -17.25 -24.69 11.50
N LYS A 58 -16.69 -25.45 12.45
CA LYS A 58 -15.41 -26.12 12.25
C LYS A 58 -15.53 -27.29 11.29
N THR A 59 -16.63 -28.04 11.32
CA THR A 59 -16.80 -29.23 10.47
C THR A 59 -16.80 -28.88 8.97
N PRO A 60 -17.68 -27.99 8.45
CA PRO A 60 -17.69 -27.66 7.02
C PRO A 60 -16.39 -26.98 6.55
N LEU A 61 -15.79 -26.13 7.39
CA LEU A 61 -14.52 -25.47 7.06
C LEU A 61 -13.34 -26.44 7.06
N THR A 62 -13.36 -27.47 7.91
CA THR A 62 -12.35 -28.53 7.93
C THR A 62 -12.46 -29.42 6.69
N GLU A 63 -13.67 -29.71 6.23
CA GLU A 63 -13.89 -30.43 4.96
C GLU A 63 -13.37 -29.61 3.78
N LEU A 64 -13.70 -28.31 3.72
CA LEU A 64 -13.18 -27.40 2.70
C LEU A 64 -11.64 -27.34 2.70
N ALA A 65 -11.01 -27.26 3.87
CA ALA A 65 -9.56 -27.26 3.99
C ALA A 65 -8.93 -28.54 3.40
N LYS A 66 -9.51 -29.71 3.71
CA LYS A 66 -9.05 -30.99 3.17
C LYS A 66 -9.25 -31.11 1.67
N ASP A 67 -10.38 -30.63 1.15
CA ASP A 67 -10.67 -30.61 -0.28
C ASP A 67 -9.73 -29.70 -1.08
N CYS A 68 -9.12 -28.72 -0.42
CA CYS A 68 -8.06 -27.86 -0.97
C CYS A 68 -6.64 -28.34 -0.61
N GLY A 69 -6.49 -29.58 -0.13
CA GLY A 69 -5.17 -30.20 0.07
C GLY A 69 -4.47 -29.86 1.39
N TYR A 70 -5.16 -29.22 2.35
CA TYR A 70 -4.61 -28.95 3.68
C TYR A 70 -4.87 -30.11 4.65
N GLN A 71 -3.96 -30.31 5.60
CA GLN A 71 -4.08 -31.36 6.61
C GLN A 71 -5.20 -31.07 7.62
N ASP A 72 -5.36 -29.79 7.97
CA ASP A 72 -6.35 -29.28 8.89
C ASP A 72 -6.69 -27.81 8.61
N LEU A 73 -7.76 -27.33 9.24
CA LEU A 73 -8.24 -25.96 9.09
C LEU A 73 -7.23 -24.92 9.60
N PRO A 74 -6.60 -25.03 10.78
CA PRO A 74 -5.59 -24.07 11.22
C PRO A 74 -4.43 -23.91 10.23
N THR A 75 -3.94 -25.02 9.66
CA THR A 75 -2.89 -24.99 8.63
C THR A 75 -3.36 -24.26 7.39
N ALA A 76 -4.59 -24.49 6.94
CA ALA A 76 -5.17 -23.76 5.81
C ALA A 76 -5.29 -22.26 6.11
N LEU A 77 -5.84 -21.90 7.28
CA LEU A 77 -6.04 -20.52 7.70
C LEU A 77 -4.73 -19.73 7.85
N ASN A 78 -3.65 -20.39 8.22
CA ASN A 78 -2.35 -19.76 8.45
C ASN A 78 -1.41 -19.81 7.25
N ASN A 79 -1.75 -20.51 6.17
CA ASN A 79 -0.87 -20.65 5.00
C ASN A 79 -1.52 -20.24 3.67
N ALA A 80 -2.84 -20.43 3.52
CA ALA A 80 -3.54 -20.06 2.31
C ALA A 80 -3.43 -18.56 2.04
N LYS A 81 -3.22 -18.19 0.78
CA LYS A 81 -3.07 -16.79 0.37
C LYS A 81 -3.99 -16.48 -0.80
N ASN A 82 -4.61 -15.31 -0.77
CA ASN A 82 -5.31 -14.80 -1.96
C ASN A 82 -4.30 -14.32 -3.02
N ALA A 83 -4.79 -13.87 -4.17
CA ALA A 83 -3.95 -13.32 -5.25
C ALA A 83 -3.07 -12.12 -4.84
N ARG A 84 -3.33 -11.50 -3.68
CA ARG A 84 -2.53 -10.41 -3.09
C ARG A 84 -1.49 -10.92 -2.09
N GLY A 85 -1.39 -12.22 -1.87
CA GLY A 85 -0.49 -12.82 -0.89
C GLY A 85 -1.00 -12.76 0.55
N GLN A 86 -2.27 -12.40 0.76
CA GLN A 86 -2.82 -12.19 2.10
C GLN A 86 -3.50 -13.45 2.61
N LYS A 87 -3.26 -13.74 3.88
CA LYS A 87 -3.96 -14.79 4.63
C LYS A 87 -5.40 -14.37 4.97
N PRO A 88 -6.31 -15.32 5.29
CA PRO A 88 -7.67 -15.03 5.70
C PRO A 88 -7.82 -13.93 6.75
N LEU A 89 -7.04 -14.02 7.85
CA LEU A 89 -7.14 -13.06 8.95
C LEU A 89 -6.71 -11.64 8.51
N VAL A 90 -5.64 -11.53 7.74
CA VAL A 90 -5.17 -10.26 7.16
C VAL A 90 -6.26 -9.62 6.31
N GLN A 91 -6.90 -10.39 5.42
CA GLN A 91 -7.98 -9.88 4.58
C GLN A 91 -9.18 -9.40 5.43
N ALA A 92 -9.59 -10.18 6.42
CA ALA A 92 -10.69 -9.82 7.31
C ALA A 92 -10.43 -8.52 8.10
N LEU A 93 -9.22 -8.35 8.61
CA LEU A 93 -8.80 -7.14 9.32
C LEU A 93 -8.75 -5.92 8.39
N GLN A 94 -8.20 -6.08 7.18
CA GLN A 94 -8.21 -5.01 6.16
C GLN A 94 -9.62 -4.57 5.78
N ASP A 95 -10.55 -5.53 5.66
CA ASP A 95 -11.96 -5.26 5.37
C ASP A 95 -12.72 -4.72 6.60
N GLN A 96 -12.02 -4.55 7.74
CA GLN A 96 -12.53 -4.18 9.07
C GLN A 96 -13.74 -5.03 9.46
N ASP A 97 -13.63 -6.31 9.18
CA ASP A 97 -14.70 -7.26 9.34
C ASP A 97 -14.51 -8.09 10.61
N PHE A 98 -14.61 -7.42 11.75
CA PHE A 98 -14.19 -7.96 13.04
C PHE A 98 -14.93 -9.22 13.48
N SER A 99 -16.19 -9.41 13.07
CA SER A 99 -16.90 -10.67 13.34
C SER A 99 -16.34 -11.84 12.52
N VAL A 100 -15.85 -11.61 11.29
CA VAL A 100 -15.15 -12.65 10.50
C VAL A 100 -13.77 -12.86 11.09
N ALA A 101 -13.04 -11.79 11.42
CA ALA A 101 -11.72 -11.90 12.06
C ALA A 101 -11.82 -12.76 13.34
N ARG A 102 -12.84 -12.53 14.16
CA ARG A 102 -13.11 -13.34 15.35
C ARG A 102 -13.38 -14.80 15.02
N ALA A 103 -14.27 -15.08 14.05
CA ALA A 103 -14.56 -16.45 13.65
C ALA A 103 -13.32 -17.19 13.12
N LEU A 104 -12.43 -16.49 12.42
CA LEU A 104 -11.16 -17.04 11.94
C LEU A 104 -10.22 -17.37 13.11
N LEU A 105 -10.07 -16.47 14.08
CA LEU A 105 -9.29 -16.69 15.30
C LEU A 105 -9.83 -17.88 16.12
N ASP A 106 -11.15 -17.95 16.33
CA ASP A 106 -11.80 -19.07 17.04
C ASP A 106 -11.65 -20.42 16.30
N SER A 107 -11.35 -20.36 14.99
CA SER A 107 -11.09 -21.49 14.12
C SER A 107 -9.60 -21.85 13.97
N GLY A 108 -8.71 -21.13 14.66
CA GLY A 108 -7.27 -21.42 14.70
C GLY A 108 -6.41 -20.63 13.73
N ALA A 109 -6.90 -19.49 13.20
CA ALA A 109 -6.01 -18.51 12.58
C ALA A 109 -5.18 -17.79 13.64
N ASP A 110 -3.94 -17.46 13.30
CA ASP A 110 -2.99 -16.81 14.21
C ASP A 110 -2.63 -15.39 13.73
N TYR A 111 -2.28 -14.54 14.69
CA TYR A 111 -1.70 -13.22 14.43
C TYR A 111 -0.23 -13.37 14.03
N ASP A 112 0.04 -13.47 12.72
CA ASP A 112 1.39 -13.26 12.19
C ASP A 112 1.74 -11.76 12.08
N ALA A 113 2.97 -11.45 11.65
CA ALA A 113 3.44 -10.06 11.55
C ALA A 113 2.52 -9.18 10.68
N GLN A 114 1.97 -9.71 9.58
CA GLN A 114 1.07 -8.94 8.71
C GLN A 114 -0.31 -8.76 9.36
N ALA A 115 -0.82 -9.78 10.05
CA ALA A 115 -2.08 -9.69 10.78
C ALA A 115 -2.01 -8.72 11.96
N ILE A 116 -0.89 -8.67 12.68
CA ILE A 116 -0.65 -7.69 13.76
C ILE A 116 -0.69 -6.26 13.21
N GLU A 117 -0.07 -6.03 12.05
CA GLU A 117 -0.10 -4.70 11.41
C GLU A 117 -1.48 -4.28 10.95
N GLU A 118 -2.23 -5.17 10.30
CA GLU A 118 -3.59 -4.85 9.89
C GLU A 118 -4.54 -4.73 11.08
N TYR A 119 -4.29 -5.47 12.16
CA TYR A 119 -5.00 -5.28 13.42
C TYR A 119 -4.77 -3.87 13.96
N ASP A 120 -3.52 -3.42 14.12
CA ASP A 120 -3.15 -2.06 14.57
C ASP A 120 -3.81 -0.98 13.70
N ILE A 121 -3.81 -1.16 12.37
CA ILE A 121 -4.44 -0.22 11.46
C ILE A 121 -5.98 -0.22 11.58
N ALA A 122 -6.59 -1.40 11.65
CA ALA A 122 -8.04 -1.55 11.67
C ALA A 122 -8.67 -1.09 12.98
N ILE A 123 -8.05 -1.40 14.13
CA ILE A 123 -8.62 -1.05 15.45
C ILE A 123 -8.72 0.44 15.69
N ASN A 124 -7.90 1.26 15.03
CA ASN A 124 -7.91 2.72 15.16
C ASN A 124 -9.04 3.41 14.37
N SER A 125 -9.80 2.66 13.57
CA SER A 125 -11.03 3.15 12.92
C SER A 125 -12.20 3.19 13.91
N LYS A 126 -13.25 3.99 13.64
CA LYS A 126 -14.51 3.97 14.43
C LYS A 126 -15.04 2.56 14.65
N ARG A 127 -15.12 1.75 13.58
CA ARG A 127 -15.59 0.35 13.67
C ARG A 127 -14.68 -0.51 14.52
N GLY A 128 -13.37 -0.27 14.47
CA GLY A 128 -12.38 -0.96 15.29
C GLY A 128 -12.55 -0.64 16.77
N GLN A 129 -12.72 0.63 17.11
CA GLN A 129 -12.97 1.08 18.47
C GLN A 129 -14.29 0.51 19.01
N GLU A 130 -15.35 0.50 18.20
CA GLU A 130 -16.62 -0.16 18.55
C GLU A 130 -16.43 -1.67 18.79
N ALA A 131 -15.69 -2.36 17.92
CA ALA A 131 -15.43 -3.80 18.05
C ALA A 131 -14.62 -4.13 19.32
N LEU A 132 -13.67 -3.28 19.71
CA LEU A 132 -12.94 -3.40 20.97
C LEU A 132 -13.84 -3.20 22.18
N GLN A 133 -14.68 -2.16 22.17
CA GLN A 133 -15.64 -1.89 23.26
C GLN A 133 -16.64 -3.04 23.43
N GLN A 134 -17.07 -3.64 22.32
CA GLN A 134 -17.99 -4.77 22.30
C GLN A 134 -17.28 -6.12 22.50
N GLN A 135 -15.96 -6.14 22.68
CA GLN A 135 -15.14 -7.35 22.83
C GLN A 135 -15.30 -8.36 21.68
N ILE A 136 -15.64 -7.88 20.48
CA ILE A 136 -15.75 -8.73 19.28
C ILE A 136 -14.36 -9.21 18.87
N ILE A 137 -13.36 -8.36 18.99
CA ILE A 137 -11.97 -8.67 18.66
C ILE A 137 -11.08 -8.40 19.88
N THR A 138 -10.03 -9.20 20.03
CA THR A 138 -9.06 -9.07 21.12
C THR A 138 -7.68 -8.79 20.55
N PRO A 139 -6.85 -8.00 21.27
CA PRO A 139 -5.48 -7.76 20.86
C PRO A 139 -4.66 -9.06 20.83
N PRO A 140 -3.66 -9.16 19.93
CA PRO A 140 -2.64 -10.19 20.01
C PRO A 140 -1.90 -10.11 21.36
N GLU A 141 -1.41 -11.25 21.87
CA GLU A 141 -0.74 -11.32 23.18
C GLU A 141 0.50 -10.41 23.29
N ALA A 142 1.24 -10.23 22.21
CA ALA A 142 2.43 -9.38 22.14
C ALA A 142 2.19 -8.04 21.39
N TYR A 143 0.96 -7.53 21.45
CA TYR A 143 0.59 -6.33 20.73
C TYR A 143 1.23 -5.05 21.31
N THR A 144 2.03 -4.37 20.48
CA THR A 144 2.51 -3.02 20.75
C THR A 144 1.84 -2.06 19.77
N PRO A 145 0.99 -1.12 20.22
CA PRO A 145 0.35 -0.14 19.34
C PRO A 145 1.38 0.76 18.64
N SER A 146 1.13 1.10 17.38
CA SER A 146 1.95 2.09 16.69
C SER A 146 1.78 3.49 17.30
N ALA A 147 2.85 4.27 17.27
CA ALA A 147 2.76 5.71 17.53
C ALA A 147 1.87 6.39 16.48
N PRO A 148 1.03 7.36 16.86
CA PRO A 148 0.08 7.99 15.95
C PRO A 148 0.74 8.85 14.87
N ASP A 149 1.90 9.43 15.17
CA ASP A 149 2.57 10.48 14.40
C ASP A 149 3.98 10.08 13.92
N LYS A 150 4.44 8.88 14.25
CA LYS A 150 5.80 8.42 13.96
C LYS A 150 5.81 7.01 13.34
N LEU A 151 6.64 6.82 12.33
CA LEU A 151 6.92 5.51 11.76
C LEU A 151 7.94 4.74 12.60
N HIS A 152 7.79 3.42 12.65
CA HIS A 152 8.88 2.54 13.06
C HIS A 152 10.06 2.69 12.08
N PRO A 153 11.33 2.70 12.53
CA PRO A 153 12.49 2.88 11.65
C PRO A 153 12.47 1.96 10.41
N VAL A 154 12.14 0.67 10.58
CA VAL A 154 12.10 -0.26 9.42
C VAL A 154 11.01 0.09 8.40
N LYS A 155 9.91 0.73 8.82
CA LYS A 155 8.86 1.23 7.93
C LYS A 155 9.34 2.47 7.17
N GLU A 156 10.08 3.38 7.82
CA GLU A 156 10.63 4.58 7.15
C GLU A 156 11.50 4.23 5.95
N PHE A 157 12.33 3.19 6.06
CA PHE A 157 13.15 2.70 4.96
C PHE A 157 12.36 1.79 4.01
N GLY A 158 11.64 0.81 4.57
CA GLY A 158 10.90 -0.21 3.84
C GLY A 158 9.87 0.35 2.87
N LEU A 159 9.09 1.34 3.28
CA LEU A 159 8.05 1.94 2.46
C LEU A 159 8.62 2.73 1.27
N VAL A 160 9.75 3.41 1.46
CA VAL A 160 10.39 4.27 0.45
C VAL A 160 11.21 3.46 -0.55
N LEU A 161 12.06 2.56 -0.05
CA LEU A 161 12.98 1.73 -0.84
C LEU A 161 12.28 0.45 -1.36
N GLY A 162 11.12 0.11 -0.81
CA GLY A 162 10.36 -1.10 -1.11
C GLY A 162 11.09 -2.37 -0.65
N ILE A 163 11.72 -2.33 0.51
CA ILE A 163 12.42 -3.47 1.12
C ILE A 163 11.42 -4.21 2.00
N VAL A 164 11.27 -5.52 1.79
CA VAL A 164 10.35 -6.35 2.57
C VAL A 164 11.16 -7.16 3.58
N MET A 165 10.93 -6.88 4.85
CA MET A 165 11.48 -7.55 6.02
C MET A 165 10.57 -7.36 7.24
N THR A 166 10.85 -8.12 8.29
CA THR A 166 10.29 -7.97 9.64
C THR A 166 11.44 -7.68 10.60
N SER A 167 11.29 -6.68 11.46
CA SER A 167 12.27 -6.34 12.49
C SER A 167 12.31 -7.37 13.62
N GLN A 168 13.32 -7.27 14.47
CA GLN A 168 13.47 -8.13 15.65
C GLN A 168 12.28 -8.05 16.62
N ASP A 169 11.63 -6.90 16.72
CA ASP A 169 10.44 -6.68 17.54
C ASP A 169 9.13 -7.08 16.82
N GLY A 170 9.21 -7.71 15.65
CA GLY A 170 8.06 -8.28 14.94
C GLY A 170 7.33 -7.30 14.02
N ILE A 171 7.82 -6.07 13.84
CA ILE A 171 7.21 -5.07 12.97
C ILE A 171 7.64 -5.28 11.51
N SER A 172 6.69 -5.36 10.58
CA SER A 172 7.02 -5.40 9.16
C SER A 172 7.37 -4.00 8.64
N SER A 173 8.27 -4.00 7.67
CA SER A 173 8.71 -2.83 6.91
C SER A 173 7.69 -2.32 5.88
N GLN A 174 6.61 -3.08 5.67
CA GLN A 174 5.49 -2.74 4.80
C GLN A 174 4.32 -2.24 5.62
N ARG A 175 3.35 -1.60 4.96
CA ARG A 175 2.08 -1.13 5.53
C ARG A 175 2.23 -0.13 6.69
N ALA A 176 1.52 0.99 6.62
CA ALA A 176 1.55 1.96 7.70
C ALA A 176 0.32 2.84 7.68
N HIS A 177 0.08 3.49 8.81
CA HIS A 177 -0.94 4.50 8.98
C HIS A 177 -0.74 5.72 8.05
N VAL A 178 -1.85 6.35 7.66
CA VAL A 178 -1.87 7.50 6.74
C VAL A 178 -1.12 8.70 7.31
N GLY A 179 -1.35 9.09 8.57
CA GLY A 179 -0.71 10.24 9.20
C GLY A 179 0.81 10.25 9.09
N PRO A 180 1.53 9.27 9.67
CA PRO A 180 2.99 9.27 9.66
C PRO A 180 3.58 9.06 8.24
N THR A 181 2.86 8.39 7.33
CA THR A 181 3.31 8.28 5.92
C THR A 181 3.07 9.54 5.11
N TYR A 182 2.00 10.28 5.38
CA TYR A 182 1.72 11.57 4.74
C TYR A 182 2.67 12.66 5.26
N GLN A 183 3.03 12.62 6.53
CA GLN A 183 4.09 13.44 7.11
C GLN A 183 5.44 13.17 6.41
N LEU A 184 5.83 11.90 6.25
CA LEU A 184 7.05 11.53 5.50
C LEU A 184 7.05 12.11 4.07
N MET A 185 5.91 12.03 3.36
CA MET A 185 5.79 12.61 2.03
C MET A 185 5.86 14.14 2.05
N THR A 186 5.23 14.78 3.04
CA THR A 186 5.27 16.23 3.25
C THR A 186 6.70 16.73 3.43
N ASP A 187 7.48 16.06 4.28
CA ASP A 187 8.88 16.40 4.53
C ASP A 187 9.74 16.14 3.28
N THR A 188 9.53 15.02 2.60
CA THR A 188 10.27 14.67 1.37
C THR A 188 10.07 15.73 0.28
N VAL A 189 8.83 16.14 0.02
CA VAL A 189 8.52 17.16 -0.99
C VAL A 189 9.09 18.52 -0.58
N LYS A 190 8.98 18.89 0.70
CA LYS A 190 9.55 20.12 1.24
C LYS A 190 11.06 20.18 1.05
N GLU A 191 11.77 19.14 1.43
CA GLU A 191 13.22 19.04 1.22
C GLU A 191 13.60 19.13 -0.26
N TYR A 192 12.85 18.45 -1.14
CA TYR A 192 13.11 18.52 -2.58
C TYR A 192 12.86 19.92 -3.15
N SER A 193 11.82 20.62 -2.70
CA SER A 193 11.51 22.01 -3.12
C SER A 193 12.60 23.01 -2.74
N GLN A 194 13.37 22.68 -1.70
CA GLN A 194 14.51 23.49 -1.23
C GLN A 194 15.83 23.08 -1.89
N SER A 195 15.90 21.90 -2.51
CA SER A 195 17.05 21.49 -3.31
C SER A 195 17.18 22.38 -4.55
N GLY A 196 18.40 22.63 -5.01
CA GLY A 196 18.75 23.59 -6.08
C GLY A 196 18.23 23.25 -7.50
N SER A 197 17.02 22.73 -7.62
CA SER A 197 16.30 22.51 -8.87
C SER A 197 16.19 23.82 -9.69
N LYS A 198 16.20 23.68 -11.01
CA LYS A 198 16.06 24.80 -11.95
C LYS A 198 14.58 25.07 -12.24
N GLU A 199 14.26 26.27 -12.68
CA GLU A 199 12.93 26.59 -13.21
C GLU A 199 12.60 25.71 -14.43
N PRO A 200 11.33 25.30 -14.62
CA PRO A 200 10.15 25.60 -13.80
C PRO A 200 9.97 24.66 -12.59
N ALA A 201 10.80 23.62 -12.46
CA ALA A 201 10.63 22.59 -11.42
C ALA A 201 10.70 23.15 -10.00
N LYS A 202 11.51 24.19 -9.78
CA LYS A 202 11.63 24.84 -8.47
C LYS A 202 10.31 25.41 -7.97
N GLU A 203 9.63 26.23 -8.78
CA GLU A 203 8.33 26.79 -8.40
C GLU A 203 7.24 25.70 -8.35
N ASP A 204 7.27 24.74 -9.27
CA ASP A 204 6.32 23.61 -9.27
C ASP A 204 6.35 22.86 -7.93
N PHE A 205 7.53 22.46 -7.45
CA PHE A 205 7.68 21.73 -6.20
C PHE A 205 7.45 22.58 -4.97
N LYS A 206 7.60 23.91 -5.04
CA LYS A 206 7.21 24.82 -3.96
C LYS A 206 5.69 24.81 -3.76
N GLN A 207 4.91 24.87 -4.84
CA GLN A 207 3.45 24.78 -4.77
C GLN A 207 3.00 23.40 -4.27
N ILE A 208 3.64 22.32 -4.75
CA ILE A 208 3.35 20.97 -4.26
C ILE A 208 3.69 20.86 -2.77
N SER A 209 4.83 21.41 -2.32
CA SER A 209 5.21 21.43 -0.91
C SER A 209 4.19 22.17 -0.05
N ASP A 210 3.71 23.32 -0.50
CA ASP A 210 2.68 24.08 0.22
C ASP A 210 1.37 23.29 0.31
N ALA A 211 0.97 22.64 -0.79
CA ALA A 211 -0.23 21.81 -0.84
C ALA A 211 -0.17 20.62 0.13
N PHE A 212 0.98 19.94 0.24
CA PHE A 212 1.19 18.87 1.21
C PHE A 212 1.19 19.38 2.65
N ALA A 213 1.92 20.46 2.93
CA ALA A 213 2.00 21.05 4.26
C ALA A 213 0.62 21.52 4.76
N PHE A 214 -0.16 22.19 3.90
CA PHE A 214 -1.51 22.61 4.22
C PHE A 214 -2.41 21.41 4.50
N ALA A 215 -2.43 20.42 3.61
CA ALA A 215 -3.30 19.25 3.75
C ALA A 215 -2.96 18.41 4.99
N ASN A 216 -1.66 18.20 5.25
CA ASN A 216 -1.20 17.45 6.41
C ASN A 216 -1.60 18.13 7.73
N LYS A 217 -1.38 19.45 7.82
CA LYS A 217 -1.77 20.24 9.00
C LYS A 217 -3.29 20.26 9.18
N THR A 218 -4.04 20.50 8.11
CA THR A 218 -5.49 20.68 8.16
C THR A 218 -6.20 19.36 8.45
N ALA A 219 -5.81 18.27 7.78
CA ALA A 219 -6.40 16.95 8.01
C ALA A 219 -6.03 16.39 9.39
N ASN A 220 -4.85 16.74 9.91
CA ASN A 220 -4.34 16.38 11.23
C ASN A 220 -4.53 14.89 11.53
N PHE A 221 -4.06 14.02 10.63
CA PHE A 221 -4.21 12.59 10.81
C PHE A 221 -3.48 12.11 12.08
N GLN A 222 -4.22 11.47 12.98
CA GLN A 222 -3.66 10.60 14.01
C GLN A 222 -3.90 9.17 13.54
N HIS A 223 -2.84 8.37 13.43
CA HIS A 223 -2.93 7.06 12.78
C HIS A 223 -3.53 7.18 11.36
N SER A 224 -4.72 6.61 11.12
CA SER A 224 -5.45 6.72 9.84
C SER A 224 -6.79 7.42 9.98
N THR A 225 -6.94 8.19 11.05
CA THR A 225 -8.13 8.97 11.40
C THR A 225 -7.84 10.46 11.23
N PRO A 226 -8.59 11.18 10.38
CA PRO A 226 -8.37 12.61 10.16
C PRO A 226 -9.03 13.45 11.25
N GLU A 227 -8.31 13.72 12.35
CA GLU A 227 -8.82 14.46 13.51
C GLU A 227 -9.20 15.92 13.21
N GLY A 228 -8.80 16.45 12.05
CA GLY A 228 -9.25 17.76 11.59
C GLY A 228 -10.66 17.77 10.98
N SER A 229 -11.31 16.61 10.84
CA SER A 229 -12.65 16.51 10.24
C SER A 229 -13.74 16.83 11.27
N PRO A 230 -14.82 17.55 10.89
CA PRO A 230 -15.19 17.91 9.52
C PRO A 230 -14.62 19.23 8.98
N GLU A 231 -14.04 20.09 9.81
CA GLU A 231 -13.57 21.45 9.41
C GLU A 231 -12.49 21.40 8.33
N ALA A 232 -11.70 20.33 8.28
CA ALA A 232 -10.73 20.07 7.24
C ALA A 232 -11.35 20.03 5.85
N GLY A 233 -12.57 19.48 5.72
CA GLY A 233 -13.31 19.45 4.48
C GLY A 233 -13.60 20.86 3.95
N ASP A 234 -14.02 21.77 4.82
CA ASP A 234 -14.28 23.17 4.46
C ASP A 234 -13.00 23.88 4.03
N ALA A 235 -11.93 23.72 4.80
CA ALA A 235 -10.66 24.39 4.54
C ALA A 235 -10.00 23.93 3.23
N LEU A 236 -10.01 22.62 2.96
CA LEU A 236 -9.50 22.05 1.71
C LEU A 236 -10.40 22.41 0.52
N CYS A 237 -11.72 22.32 0.68
CA CYS A 237 -12.68 22.71 -0.36
C CYS A 237 -12.50 24.18 -0.75
N LYS A 238 -12.37 25.07 0.24
CA LYS A 238 -12.12 26.50 0.01
C LYS A 238 -10.83 26.73 -0.74
N ARG A 239 -9.75 26.05 -0.35
CA ARG A 239 -8.43 26.16 -1.01
C ARG A 239 -8.49 25.74 -2.48
N ILE A 240 -9.25 24.69 -2.80
CA ILE A 240 -9.48 24.26 -4.18
C ILE A 240 -10.24 25.33 -4.97
N GLN A 241 -11.32 25.87 -4.38
CA GLN A 241 -12.16 26.89 -5.00
C GLN A 241 -11.47 28.25 -5.15
N THR A 242 -10.43 28.55 -4.35
CA THR A 242 -9.58 29.74 -4.55
C THR A 242 -8.51 29.55 -5.62
N GLY A 243 -8.42 28.36 -6.22
CA GLY A 243 -7.49 28.07 -7.31
C GLY A 243 -6.08 27.67 -6.83
N ASP A 244 -5.92 27.27 -5.57
CA ASP A 244 -4.62 26.83 -5.07
C ASP A 244 -4.42 25.33 -5.30
N VAL A 245 -3.18 24.94 -5.63
CA VAL A 245 -2.77 23.53 -5.67
C VAL A 245 -3.10 22.88 -4.33
N THR A 246 -3.86 21.79 -4.37
CA THR A 246 -4.35 21.13 -3.17
C THR A 246 -4.12 19.63 -3.28
N SER A 247 -3.43 19.07 -2.30
CA SER A 247 -3.31 17.63 -2.12
C SER A 247 -4.36 17.16 -1.11
N VAL A 248 -4.89 15.95 -1.25
CA VAL A 248 -5.83 15.38 -0.29
C VAL A 248 -5.39 13.94 0.04
N PRO A 249 -5.01 13.65 1.30
CA PRO A 249 -4.81 12.28 1.75
C PRO A 249 -6.13 11.49 1.66
N ILE A 250 -6.18 10.45 0.83
CA ILE A 250 -7.38 9.61 0.69
C ILE A 250 -7.08 8.13 0.93
N ASN A 251 -8.03 7.46 1.59
CA ASN A 251 -7.88 6.07 1.99
C ASN A 251 -9.23 5.34 2.01
N CYS A 252 -9.17 4.02 2.12
CA CYS A 252 -10.30 3.14 2.36
C CYS A 252 -9.81 1.88 3.08
N LYS A 253 -10.73 0.96 3.39
CA LYS A 253 -10.40 -0.36 3.90
C LYS A 253 -9.27 -1.02 3.12
N GLY A 254 -8.16 -1.32 3.79
CA GLY A 254 -7.03 -2.02 3.19
C GLY A 254 -6.20 -1.23 2.17
N HIS A 255 -6.53 0.03 1.84
CA HIS A 255 -5.88 0.71 0.70
C HIS A 255 -5.82 2.24 0.85
N ALA A 256 -4.79 2.84 0.26
CA ALA A 256 -4.62 4.29 0.18
C ALA A 256 -4.38 4.71 -1.26
N MET A 257 -4.89 5.86 -1.65
CA MET A 257 -4.85 6.37 -3.03
C MET A 257 -4.29 7.80 -3.03
N GLY A 258 -3.99 8.33 -4.22
CA GLY A 258 -3.60 9.73 -4.37
C GLY A 258 -4.77 10.56 -4.89
N LEU A 259 -4.98 11.75 -4.31
CA LEU A 259 -5.92 12.74 -4.83
C LEU A 259 -5.31 14.13 -4.72
N ALA A 260 -5.42 14.90 -5.79
CA ALA A 260 -5.06 16.30 -5.80
C ALA A 260 -5.97 17.09 -6.75
N PHE A 261 -5.96 18.40 -6.57
CA PHE A 261 -6.71 19.36 -7.35
C PHE A 261 -5.75 20.46 -7.83
N MET A 262 -5.87 20.79 -9.10
CA MET A 262 -5.05 21.79 -9.78
C MET A 262 -5.95 22.82 -10.46
N PRO A 263 -5.73 24.13 -10.31
CA PRO A 263 -6.50 25.12 -11.06
C PRO A 263 -6.36 24.88 -12.57
N VAL A 264 -7.40 25.21 -13.33
CA VAL A 264 -7.30 25.32 -14.80
C VAL A 264 -6.97 26.77 -15.14
N GLU A 265 -5.82 27.00 -15.76
CA GLU A 265 -5.37 28.35 -16.11
C GLU A 265 -6.41 29.03 -17.02
N GLY A 266 -6.78 30.27 -16.69
CA GLY A 266 -7.78 31.03 -17.44
C GLY A 266 -9.25 30.62 -17.20
N ASN A 267 -9.54 29.63 -16.34
CA ASN A 267 -10.91 29.22 -16.01
C ASN A 267 -11.11 28.99 -14.50
N PRO A 268 -11.57 30.00 -13.73
CA PRO A 268 -11.73 29.90 -12.28
C PRO A 268 -12.86 28.96 -11.83
N ASP A 269 -13.77 28.56 -12.73
CA ASP A 269 -14.85 27.63 -12.43
C ASP A 269 -14.43 26.17 -12.63
N LYS A 270 -13.19 25.92 -13.06
CA LYS A 270 -12.67 24.59 -13.36
C LYS A 270 -11.44 24.24 -12.52
N THR A 271 -11.29 22.95 -12.28
CA THR A 271 -10.08 22.35 -11.71
C THR A 271 -9.82 21.00 -12.38
N TYR A 272 -8.55 20.62 -12.46
CA TYR A 272 -8.19 19.24 -12.72
C TYR A 272 -8.21 18.42 -11.43
N LEU A 273 -9.03 17.39 -11.38
CA LEU A 273 -8.97 16.32 -10.38
C LEU A 273 -7.94 15.28 -10.83
N VAL A 274 -6.89 15.11 -10.02
CA VAL A 274 -5.79 14.18 -10.27
C VAL A 274 -5.93 12.99 -9.31
N PHE A 275 -6.41 11.85 -9.81
CA PHE A 275 -6.63 10.64 -9.02
C PHE A 275 -5.61 9.56 -9.37
N THR A 276 -4.96 8.97 -8.37
CA THR A 276 -3.94 7.93 -8.56
C THR A 276 -4.28 6.66 -7.81
N ASN A 277 -4.35 5.55 -8.55
CA ASN A 277 -4.43 4.21 -7.99
C ASN A 277 -3.53 3.24 -8.76
N ARG A 278 -2.48 2.77 -8.10
CA ARG A 278 -1.55 1.74 -8.61
C ARG A 278 -1.70 0.40 -7.91
N GLY A 279 -2.66 0.27 -7.00
CA GLY A 279 -2.87 -0.91 -6.18
C GLY A 279 -4.24 -1.54 -6.41
N VAL A 280 -4.90 -1.92 -5.31
CA VAL A 280 -6.17 -2.63 -5.32
C VAL A 280 -7.26 -1.83 -6.04
N GLY A 281 -8.08 -2.52 -6.84
CA GLY A 281 -9.24 -1.92 -7.52
C GLY A 281 -8.94 -1.17 -8.82
N ALA A 282 -7.67 -1.08 -9.24
CA ALA A 282 -7.31 -0.42 -10.49
C ALA A 282 -7.79 -1.16 -11.76
N ALA A 283 -8.25 -2.43 -11.65
CA ALA A 283 -8.82 -3.23 -12.75
C ALA A 283 -7.99 -3.20 -14.06
N GLY A 284 -6.66 -3.26 -13.94
CA GLY A 284 -5.73 -3.20 -15.08
C GLY A 284 -5.38 -1.78 -15.55
N LYS A 285 -6.08 -0.73 -15.09
CA LYS A 285 -5.82 0.69 -15.36
C LYS A 285 -4.97 1.31 -14.26
N TYR A 286 -3.75 0.80 -14.08
CA TYR A 286 -2.84 1.28 -13.04
C TYR A 286 -2.24 2.64 -13.40
N GLY A 287 -2.37 3.61 -12.49
CA GLY A 287 -1.69 4.90 -12.60
C GLY A 287 -2.56 6.08 -12.21
N THR A 288 -2.38 7.18 -12.94
CA THR A 288 -3.03 8.46 -12.64
C THR A 288 -4.02 8.83 -13.73
N GLN A 289 -5.23 9.18 -13.32
CA GLN A 289 -6.29 9.71 -14.17
C GLN A 289 -6.50 11.18 -13.82
N ILE A 290 -6.60 12.02 -14.85
CA ILE A 290 -6.78 13.46 -14.70
C ILE A 290 -8.10 13.83 -15.36
N TYR A 291 -8.99 14.46 -14.62
CA TYR A 291 -10.32 14.89 -15.07
C TYR A 291 -10.41 16.40 -14.98
N GLU A 292 -10.96 17.06 -16.00
CA GLU A 292 -11.38 18.45 -15.87
C GLU A 292 -12.82 18.49 -15.35
N ILE A 293 -13.02 19.12 -14.19
CA ILE A 293 -14.30 19.15 -13.47
C ILE A 293 -14.69 20.57 -13.08
N ASP A 294 -15.96 20.75 -12.73
CA ASP A 294 -16.47 22.03 -12.21
C ASP A 294 -16.16 22.14 -10.71
N ASN A 295 -15.61 23.27 -10.28
CA ASN A 295 -15.23 23.52 -8.89
C ASN A 295 -16.42 23.41 -7.93
N LYS A 296 -17.64 23.69 -8.40
CA LYS A 296 -18.86 23.58 -7.59
C LYS A 296 -19.25 22.14 -7.25
N ASN A 297 -18.72 21.16 -7.99
CA ASN A 297 -18.97 19.75 -7.70
C ASN A 297 -18.12 19.26 -6.51
N ILE A 298 -17.13 20.03 -6.09
CA ILE A 298 -16.26 19.71 -4.96
C ILE A 298 -16.89 20.34 -3.73
N THR A 299 -17.29 19.50 -2.79
CA THR A 299 -17.95 19.91 -1.55
C THR A 299 -17.14 19.46 -0.33
N PRO A 300 -17.32 20.12 0.83
CA PRO A 300 -16.73 19.68 2.09
C PRO A 300 -17.08 18.22 2.43
N ASP A 301 -18.33 17.81 2.19
CA ASP A 301 -18.80 16.44 2.40
C ASP A 301 -18.05 15.43 1.54
N PHE A 302 -17.81 15.75 0.27
CA PHE A 302 -17.01 14.91 -0.61
C PHE A 302 -15.59 14.75 -0.06
N ILE A 303 -14.93 15.85 0.31
CA ILE A 303 -13.56 15.83 0.85
C ILE A 303 -13.49 15.01 2.15
N ASN A 304 -14.36 15.27 3.11
CA ASN A 304 -14.43 14.53 4.37
C ASN A 304 -14.71 13.04 4.13
N ASN A 305 -15.61 12.70 3.20
CA ASN A 305 -15.93 11.30 2.90
C ASN A 305 -14.75 10.52 2.30
N VAL A 306 -13.94 11.12 1.41
CA VAL A 306 -12.78 10.43 0.84
C VAL A 306 -11.57 10.38 1.77
N MET A 307 -11.43 11.37 2.66
CA MET A 307 -10.36 11.45 3.65
C MET A 307 -10.59 10.49 4.83
N SER A 308 -11.83 10.37 5.30
CA SER A 308 -12.23 9.47 6.40
C SER A 308 -12.64 8.07 5.92
N GLY A 309 -12.20 7.64 4.73
CA GLY A 309 -12.67 6.39 4.12
C GLY A 309 -12.32 5.16 4.94
N HIS A 310 -11.08 5.03 5.41
CA HIS A 310 -10.67 3.97 6.34
C HIS A 310 -11.38 4.10 7.68
N ASP A 311 -11.35 5.28 8.31
CA ASP A 311 -11.97 5.51 9.63
C ASP A 311 -13.47 5.11 9.66
N ASN A 312 -14.22 5.46 8.60
CA ASN A 312 -15.64 5.13 8.48
C ASN A 312 -15.90 3.75 7.86
N GLY A 313 -14.86 2.95 7.58
CA GLY A 313 -14.98 1.62 7.00
C GLY A 313 -15.61 1.61 5.60
N LYS A 314 -15.26 2.57 4.75
CA LYS A 314 -15.65 2.62 3.34
C LYS A 314 -14.81 1.64 2.52
N SER A 315 -15.47 0.98 1.58
CA SER A 315 -14.82 0.16 0.56
C SER A 315 -14.21 1.01 -0.55
N HIS A 316 -13.29 0.42 -1.32
CA HIS A 316 -12.78 1.05 -2.54
C HIS A 316 -13.90 1.46 -3.51
N ALA A 317 -14.90 0.59 -3.72
CA ALA A 317 -16.02 0.89 -4.63
C ALA A 317 -16.82 2.13 -4.18
N GLN A 318 -17.03 2.31 -2.88
CA GLN A 318 -17.72 3.48 -2.34
C GLN A 318 -16.91 4.77 -2.57
N ILE A 319 -15.58 4.72 -2.39
CA ILE A 319 -14.71 5.88 -2.71
C ILE A 319 -14.76 6.19 -4.21
N MET A 320 -14.69 5.17 -5.07
CA MET A 320 -14.76 5.36 -6.52
C MET A 320 -16.12 5.92 -6.97
N GLU A 321 -17.22 5.54 -6.32
CA GLU A 321 -18.53 6.13 -6.61
C GLU A 321 -18.56 7.62 -6.23
N SER A 322 -17.95 8.02 -5.11
CA SER A 322 -17.81 9.44 -4.76
C SER A 322 -16.96 10.21 -5.77
N ILE A 323 -15.85 9.64 -6.25
CA ILE A 323 -15.05 10.24 -7.34
C ILE A 323 -15.90 10.38 -8.61
N LYS A 324 -16.65 9.34 -8.98
CA LYS A 324 -17.52 9.34 -10.17
C LYS A 324 -18.62 10.40 -10.09
N GLN A 325 -19.17 10.65 -8.91
CA GLN A 325 -20.16 11.71 -8.70
C GLN A 325 -19.57 13.10 -8.99
N VAL A 326 -18.36 13.38 -8.50
CA VAL A 326 -17.67 14.66 -8.72
C VAL A 326 -17.24 14.82 -10.18
N THR A 327 -16.76 13.75 -10.82
CA THR A 327 -16.42 13.75 -12.25
C THR A 327 -17.63 13.66 -13.17
N GLN A 328 -18.83 13.46 -12.61
CA GLN A 328 -20.09 13.27 -13.34
C GLN A 328 -20.02 12.12 -14.36
N GLY A 329 -19.20 11.11 -14.08
CA GLY A 329 -18.96 9.97 -14.97
C GLY A 329 -18.25 10.31 -16.28
N LYS A 330 -17.64 11.49 -16.41
CA LYS A 330 -16.84 11.85 -17.59
C LYS A 330 -15.54 11.06 -17.64
N ASP A 331 -15.06 10.83 -18.85
CA ASP A 331 -13.73 10.25 -19.06
C ASP A 331 -12.61 11.21 -18.64
N PRO A 332 -11.43 10.68 -18.23
CA PRO A 332 -10.27 11.50 -17.96
C PRO A 332 -9.83 12.27 -19.21
N VAL A 333 -9.46 13.55 -19.06
CA VAL A 333 -8.81 14.35 -20.12
C VAL A 333 -7.38 13.87 -20.39
N CYS A 334 -6.77 13.20 -19.41
CA CYS A 334 -5.46 12.57 -19.57
C CYS A 334 -5.31 11.37 -18.62
N THR A 335 -4.58 10.34 -19.07
CA THR A 335 -4.13 9.22 -18.25
C THR A 335 -2.61 9.11 -18.31
N ILE A 336 -2.01 8.71 -17.18
CA ILE A 336 -0.60 8.39 -17.04
C ILE A 336 -0.49 6.94 -16.59
N ASP A 337 -0.03 6.07 -17.48
CA ASP A 337 0.21 4.67 -17.15
C ASP A 337 1.41 4.54 -16.22
N GLN A 338 1.21 3.87 -15.08
CA GLN A 338 2.26 3.61 -14.11
C GLN A 338 2.23 2.14 -13.72
N LYS A 339 3.41 1.58 -13.41
CA LYS A 339 3.52 0.16 -13.07
C LYS A 339 2.66 -0.17 -11.83
N PRO A 340 1.99 -1.34 -11.81
CA PRO A 340 1.29 -1.81 -10.63
C PRO A 340 2.24 -1.86 -9.43
N GLN A 341 1.71 -1.57 -8.27
CA GLN A 341 2.46 -1.63 -7.03
C GLN A 341 2.65 -3.09 -6.62
N LYS A 342 3.88 -3.47 -6.29
CA LYS A 342 4.26 -4.85 -5.95
C LYS A 342 4.20 -5.17 -4.46
N TYR A 343 4.16 -4.14 -3.61
CA TYR A 343 4.30 -4.25 -2.16
C TYR A 343 3.21 -3.42 -1.46
N ASP A 344 2.88 -3.75 -0.21
CA ASP A 344 1.85 -3.08 0.59
C ASP A 344 2.28 -1.70 1.14
N ASN A 345 2.81 -0.84 0.28
CA ASN A 345 3.26 0.53 0.60
C ASN A 345 2.41 1.61 -0.11
N CYS A 346 1.14 1.32 -0.39
CA CYS A 346 0.25 2.18 -1.19
C CYS A 346 0.13 3.62 -0.66
N THR A 347 0.25 3.83 0.65
CA THR A 347 0.24 5.15 1.31
C THR A 347 1.37 6.07 0.83
N ILE A 348 2.53 5.51 0.49
CA ILE A 348 3.65 6.25 -0.12
C ILE A 348 3.58 6.15 -1.64
N ALA A 349 3.34 4.95 -2.18
CA ALA A 349 3.47 4.71 -3.62
C ALA A 349 2.46 5.47 -4.48
N ASN A 350 1.20 5.59 -4.03
CA ASN A 350 0.16 6.33 -4.74
C ASN A 350 0.31 7.83 -4.54
N THR A 351 0.56 8.29 -3.32
CA THR A 351 0.82 9.69 -2.99
C THR A 351 2.00 10.25 -3.78
N ARG A 352 3.13 9.52 -3.81
CA ARG A 352 4.28 9.85 -4.64
C ARG A 352 3.95 9.87 -6.13
N ALA A 353 3.19 8.89 -6.61
CA ALA A 353 2.81 8.80 -8.02
C ALA A 353 1.83 9.89 -8.48
N ASN A 354 1.04 10.44 -7.57
CA ASN A 354 0.10 11.54 -7.81
C ASN A 354 0.81 12.85 -8.17
N ILE A 355 2.00 13.08 -7.61
CA ILE A 355 2.88 14.21 -7.96
C ILE A 355 3.18 14.25 -9.48
N HIS A 356 3.29 13.09 -10.14
CA HIS A 356 3.47 13.05 -11.59
C HIS A 356 2.27 13.66 -12.35
N GLY A 357 1.05 13.43 -11.86
CA GLY A 357 -0.15 14.05 -12.43
C GLY A 357 -0.25 15.54 -12.14
N ILE A 358 0.14 15.96 -10.94
CA ILE A 358 0.21 17.39 -10.56
C ILE A 358 1.17 18.14 -11.49
N LEU A 359 2.40 17.63 -11.67
CA LEU A 359 3.40 18.22 -12.56
C LEU A 359 2.90 18.31 -14.02
N LEU A 360 2.16 17.30 -14.48
CA LEU A 360 1.59 17.31 -15.83
C LEU A 360 0.49 18.36 -15.98
N CYS A 361 -0.33 18.59 -14.95
CA CYS A 361 -1.33 19.67 -14.95
C CYS A 361 -0.67 21.05 -14.93
N GLN A 362 0.39 21.26 -14.14
CA GLN A 362 1.17 22.51 -14.14
C GLN A 362 1.75 22.79 -15.54
N GLU A 363 2.25 21.75 -16.21
CA GLU A 363 2.77 21.91 -17.58
C GLU A 363 1.65 22.13 -18.60
N ALA A 364 0.51 21.44 -18.49
CA ALA A 364 -0.65 21.67 -19.34
C ALA A 364 -1.12 23.12 -19.26
N ASN A 365 -1.21 23.69 -18.06
CA ASN A 365 -1.52 25.11 -17.86
C ASN A 365 -0.53 26.04 -18.56
N ARG A 366 0.79 25.78 -18.44
CA ARG A 366 1.82 26.55 -19.16
C ARG A 366 1.71 26.46 -20.68
N LYS A 367 1.19 25.36 -21.21
CA LYS A 367 0.97 25.13 -22.64
C LYS A 367 -0.40 25.59 -23.14
N GLY A 368 -1.27 26.07 -22.24
CA GLY A 368 -2.62 26.54 -22.56
C GLY A 368 -3.68 25.44 -22.63
N GLY A 369 -3.42 24.24 -22.14
CA GLY A 369 -4.36 23.11 -22.11
C GLY A 369 -3.73 21.75 -22.40
N PHE A 370 -4.47 20.67 -22.14
CA PHE A 370 -4.01 19.29 -22.37
C PHE A 370 -3.89 18.93 -23.85
N GLU A 371 -4.64 19.61 -24.73
CA GLU A 371 -4.56 19.50 -26.18
C GLU A 371 -3.17 19.90 -26.74
N HIS A 372 -2.40 20.67 -25.97
CA HIS A 372 -1.05 21.11 -26.31
C HIS A 372 0.05 20.26 -25.64
N VAL A 373 -0.33 19.22 -24.87
CA VAL A 373 0.61 18.31 -24.19
C VAL A 373 0.93 17.12 -25.09
N ASN A 374 2.00 17.27 -25.87
CA ASN A 374 2.53 16.22 -26.74
C ASN A 374 3.43 15.21 -25.96
N GLN A 375 3.99 14.21 -26.66
CA GLN A 375 4.83 13.19 -26.04
C GLN A 375 6.14 13.74 -25.46
N GLU A 376 6.76 14.73 -26.12
CA GLU A 376 7.98 15.39 -25.63
C GLU A 376 7.74 16.06 -24.28
N VAL A 377 6.65 16.82 -24.15
CA VAL A 377 6.22 17.44 -22.88
C VAL A 377 5.97 16.38 -21.79
N ARG A 378 5.34 15.26 -22.15
CA ARG A 378 5.12 14.14 -21.22
C ARG A 378 6.44 13.54 -20.74
N ASP A 379 7.42 13.39 -21.61
CA ASP A 379 8.73 12.83 -21.27
C ASP A 379 9.56 13.79 -20.40
N GLU A 380 9.49 15.10 -20.65
CA GLU A 380 10.10 16.13 -19.79
C GLU A 380 9.49 16.13 -18.37
N VAL A 381 8.16 16.13 -18.26
CA VAL A 381 7.45 16.03 -16.98
C VAL A 381 7.80 14.73 -16.25
N LYS A 382 7.83 13.61 -16.97
CA LYS A 382 8.22 12.31 -16.43
C LYS A 382 9.66 12.30 -15.93
N GLN A 383 10.58 13.02 -16.59
CA GLN A 383 11.95 13.14 -16.13
C GLN A 383 12.02 13.94 -14.82
N ARG A 384 11.32 15.07 -14.71
CA ARG A 384 11.21 15.83 -13.43
C ARG A 384 10.66 14.97 -12.30
N TYR A 385 9.62 14.19 -12.57
CA TYR A 385 9.08 13.23 -11.62
C TYR A 385 10.13 12.17 -11.21
N LYS A 386 10.87 11.61 -12.18
CA LYS A 386 11.93 10.64 -11.88
C LYS A 386 13.03 11.24 -11.03
N ASP A 387 13.47 12.46 -11.32
CA ASP A 387 14.52 13.15 -10.56
C ASP A 387 14.11 13.29 -9.08
N PHE A 388 12.87 13.70 -8.82
CA PHE A 388 12.30 13.71 -7.47
C PHE A 388 12.32 12.32 -6.81
N THR A 389 11.85 11.28 -7.52
CA THR A 389 11.87 9.93 -6.95
C THR A 389 13.27 9.33 -6.79
N SER A 390 14.27 9.82 -7.53
CA SER A 390 15.67 9.46 -7.32
C SER A 390 16.18 10.12 -6.05
N ASP A 391 16.05 11.44 -5.94
CA ASP A 391 16.48 12.20 -4.75
C ASP A 391 15.88 11.62 -3.45
N MET A 392 14.58 11.31 -3.45
CA MET A 392 13.92 10.66 -2.32
C MET A 392 14.60 9.33 -1.92
N ARG A 393 14.98 8.49 -2.90
CA ARG A 393 15.64 7.21 -2.63
C ARG A 393 17.08 7.40 -2.21
N ASP A 394 17.81 8.27 -2.89
CA ASP A 394 19.23 8.54 -2.65
C ASP A 394 19.43 9.12 -1.24
N LYS A 395 18.60 10.08 -0.82
CA LYS A 395 18.62 10.59 0.55
C LYS A 395 18.25 9.53 1.59
N LYS A 396 17.26 8.67 1.29
CA LYS A 396 16.88 7.60 2.22
C LYS A 396 18.00 6.55 2.37
N ILE A 397 18.78 6.30 1.32
CA ILE A 397 19.99 5.48 1.37
C ILE A 397 21.07 6.15 2.22
N GLN A 398 21.35 7.44 2.02
CA GLN A 398 22.30 8.19 2.85
C GLN A 398 21.91 8.20 4.33
N GLN A 399 20.59 8.29 4.63
CA GLN A 399 20.08 8.16 5.99
C GLN A 399 20.33 6.78 6.58
N LEU A 400 20.18 5.71 5.79
CA LEU A 400 20.48 4.34 6.22
C LEU A 400 21.98 4.16 6.49
N GLU A 401 22.84 4.67 5.60
CA GLU A 401 24.30 4.65 5.79
C GLU A 401 24.69 5.36 7.09
N LYS A 402 24.18 6.57 7.32
CA LYS A 402 24.45 7.33 8.55
C LYS A 402 23.90 6.63 9.80
N ALA A 403 22.74 5.97 9.70
CA ALA A 403 22.18 5.21 10.82
C ALA A 403 23.08 4.02 11.18
N LEU A 404 23.58 3.29 10.19
CA LEU A 404 24.55 2.21 10.37
C LEU A 404 25.89 2.70 10.90
N GLU A 405 26.37 3.88 10.47
CA GLU A 405 27.59 4.47 11.03
C GLU A 405 27.44 4.79 12.52
N ASN A 406 26.25 5.21 12.95
CA ASN A 406 25.97 5.54 14.35
C ASN A 406 25.69 4.31 15.22
N ASP A 407 25.08 3.26 14.65
CA ASP A 407 24.74 2.02 15.35
C ASP A 407 25.10 0.80 14.47
N PRO A 408 26.40 0.46 14.36
CA PRO A 408 26.87 -0.57 13.43
C PRO A 408 26.41 -1.98 13.76
N GLU A 409 25.95 -2.26 14.98
CA GLU A 409 25.52 -3.60 15.39
C GLU A 409 24.01 -3.84 15.25
N ASN A 410 23.28 -2.81 14.83
CA ASN A 410 21.84 -2.88 14.65
C ASN A 410 21.45 -3.86 13.53
N GLN A 411 20.86 -4.99 13.92
CA GLN A 411 20.49 -6.06 13.01
C GLN A 411 19.38 -5.65 12.03
N ASP A 412 18.45 -4.81 12.45
CA ASP A 412 17.39 -4.33 11.57
C ASP A 412 17.94 -3.42 10.47
N LEU A 413 18.89 -2.54 10.82
CA LEU A 413 19.56 -1.69 9.83
C LEU A 413 20.42 -2.52 8.86
N LYS A 414 21.12 -3.57 9.35
CA LYS A 414 21.86 -4.52 8.50
C LYS A 414 20.93 -5.27 7.54
N ALA A 415 19.79 -5.76 8.04
CA ALA A 415 18.78 -6.43 7.23
C ALA A 415 18.17 -5.51 6.16
N LEU A 416 17.91 -4.24 6.48
CA LEU A 416 17.49 -3.24 5.50
C LEU A 416 18.55 -3.03 4.42
N ALA A 417 19.83 -2.88 4.80
CA ALA A 417 20.92 -2.71 3.85
C ALA A 417 21.06 -3.92 2.93
N LYS A 418 21.01 -5.14 3.48
CA LYS A 418 21.01 -6.38 2.71
C LYS A 418 19.84 -6.45 1.73
N GLY A 419 18.62 -6.20 2.20
CA GLY A 419 17.41 -6.22 1.36
C GLY A 419 17.43 -5.16 0.25
N TYR A 420 18.10 -4.03 0.46
CA TYR A 420 18.35 -3.03 -0.59
C TYR A 420 19.33 -3.55 -1.66
N LEU A 421 20.46 -4.14 -1.25
CA LEU A 421 21.50 -4.65 -2.15
C LEU A 421 21.01 -5.81 -3.02
N GLU A 422 20.21 -6.72 -2.47
CA GLU A 422 19.64 -7.87 -3.20
C GLU A 422 18.67 -7.44 -4.32
N LYS A 423 18.02 -6.28 -4.17
CA LYS A 423 16.99 -5.82 -5.10
C LYS A 423 17.54 -5.07 -6.31
N THR A 424 18.68 -4.42 -6.18
CA THR A 424 19.13 -3.44 -7.18
C THR A 424 19.99 -4.04 -8.29
N ASN A 425 20.53 -5.26 -8.16
CA ASN A 425 21.49 -5.86 -9.11
C ASN A 425 22.63 -4.89 -9.53
N SER A 426 22.83 -3.79 -8.80
CA SER A 426 23.67 -2.66 -9.20
C SER A 426 24.74 -2.38 -8.14
N LYS A 427 25.98 -2.26 -8.60
CA LYS A 427 27.14 -1.75 -7.85
C LYS A 427 26.89 -0.31 -7.39
N SER A 428 26.47 0.00 -6.16
CA SER A 428 26.41 1.43 -5.79
C SER A 428 26.34 1.81 -4.30
N SER A 429 26.78 0.97 -3.36
CA SER A 429 27.29 1.52 -2.10
C SER A 429 28.31 0.56 -1.50
N ASP A 430 29.60 0.92 -1.64
CA ASP A 430 30.70 0.21 -0.97
C ASP A 430 30.50 0.22 0.55
N ARG A 431 29.84 1.26 1.09
CA ARG A 431 29.53 1.40 2.52
C ARG A 431 28.47 0.42 3.00
N LEU A 432 27.34 0.33 2.31
CA LEU A 432 26.31 -0.67 2.65
C LEU A 432 26.87 -2.09 2.48
N SER A 433 27.70 -2.31 1.46
CA SER A 433 28.34 -3.61 1.22
C SER A 433 29.31 -3.99 2.34
N ALA A 434 30.08 -3.04 2.87
CA ALA A 434 30.99 -3.25 4.00
C ALA A 434 30.22 -3.62 5.29
N ALA A 435 29.15 -2.90 5.60
CA ALA A 435 28.32 -3.17 6.78
C ALA A 435 27.68 -4.58 6.78
N VAL A 436 27.30 -5.08 5.60
CA VAL A 436 26.73 -6.43 5.44
C VAL A 436 27.81 -7.53 5.42
N ALA A 437 29.03 -7.21 4.95
CA ALA A 437 30.14 -8.16 4.89
C ALA A 437 30.69 -8.55 6.28
N GLU A 438 30.68 -7.61 7.25
CA GLU A 438 31.11 -7.88 8.63
C GLU A 438 30.21 -8.90 9.35
N GLU A 439 28.90 -8.86 9.10
CA GLU A 439 27.92 -9.82 9.64
C GLU A 439 28.18 -11.26 9.14
N SER A 440 28.59 -11.39 7.88
CA SER A 440 28.94 -12.68 7.26
C SER A 440 30.24 -13.26 7.84
N GLN A 441 31.18 -12.43 8.30
CA GLN A 441 32.43 -12.87 8.91
C GLN A 441 32.29 -13.19 10.41
N GLN A 442 31.46 -12.45 11.15
CA GLN A 442 31.16 -12.74 12.55
C GLN A 442 30.36 -14.06 12.71
N SER A 443 29.40 -14.33 11.82
CA SER A 443 28.63 -15.58 11.83
C SER A 443 29.45 -16.82 11.44
N ILE A 444 30.51 -16.67 10.64
CA ILE A 444 31.48 -17.73 10.35
C ILE A 444 32.41 -18.00 11.54
N ASN A 445 32.78 -16.96 12.30
CA ASN A 445 33.67 -17.10 13.45
C ASN A 445 32.98 -17.65 14.71
N MET A 446 31.65 -17.49 14.86
CA MET A 446 30.88 -18.14 15.95
C MET A 446 30.52 -19.61 15.68
N ASN A 447 30.75 -20.10 14.46
CA ASN A 447 30.50 -21.50 14.06
C ASN A 447 31.79 -22.33 13.88
N LYS A 448 32.94 -21.84 14.37
CA LYS A 448 34.14 -22.66 14.53
C LYS A 448 34.20 -23.17 15.98
N PRO A 449 34.26 -24.50 16.19
CA PRO A 449 34.28 -25.10 17.53
C PRO A 449 35.53 -24.74 18.34
#